data_AF-A0A9K3DH74-F1
#
_entry.id   AF-A0A9K3DH74-F1
#
_cell.length_a   1.000
_cell.length_b   1.000
_cell.length_c   1.000
_cell.angle_alpha   90.00
_cell.angle_beta   90.00
_cell.angle_gamma   90.00
#
_symmetry.space_group_name_H-M   'P 1'
#
loop_
_entity.id
_entity.type
_entity.pdbx_description
1 polymer ?
#
loop_
_entity_poly.entity_id
_entity_poly.type
_entity_poly.pdbx_seq_one_letter_code
_entity_poly.pdbx_strand_id
1 'polypeptide(L)'
;MQIIATAVILGLLWWRSDVHSPKDMQNQAGLLFFIAVFWAFFPVFTIIFTFPQERAMLKKERAADMYKLSAYFIARTTSDIPLDLILPLIFLLIVYFMAGLLLTAQAFFLTMLIVFLCIVAAQL
;
A
#
# COMPACT_ATOMS: atom_id res chain seq x y z
N MET A 1 3.80 11.84 0.43
CA MET A 1 5.19 12.17 0.01
C MET A 1 6.18 11.04 0.24
N GLN A 2 6.22 10.42 1.43
CA GLN A 2 7.16 9.34 1.73
C GLN A 2 7.05 8.13 0.77
N ILE A 3 5.82 7.70 0.43
CA ILE A 3 5.59 6.58 -0.50
C ILE A 3 6.20 6.83 -1.89
N ILE A 4 6.10 8.07 -2.40
CA ILE A 4 6.66 8.44 -3.71
C ILE A 4 8.20 8.43 -3.65
N ALA A 5 8.79 8.94 -2.57
CA ALA A 5 10.24 8.88 -2.38
C ALA A 5 10.74 7.43 -2.32
N THR A 6 10.06 6.55 -1.57
CA THR A 6 10.41 5.12 -1.52
C THR A 6 10.20 4.43 -2.88
N ALA A 7 9.15 4.80 -3.63
CA ALA A 7 8.91 4.29 -4.99
C ALA A 7 10.07 4.61 -5.92
N VAL A 8 10.54 5.86 -5.89
CA VAL A 8 11.64 6.33 -6.74
C VAL A 8 12.95 5.67 -6.33
N ILE A 9 13.23 5.53 -5.03
CA ILE A 9 14.43 4.85 -4.55
C ILE A 9 14.42 3.38 -4.97
N LEU A 10 13.31 2.66 -4.79
CA LEU A 10 13.19 1.26 -5.19
C LEU A 10 13.27 1.09 -6.71
N GLY A 11 12.63 1.97 -7.47
CA GLY A 11 12.70 1.99 -8.93
C GLY A 11 14.12 2.26 -9.45
N LEU A 12 14.91 3.08 -8.75
CA LEU A 12 16.33 3.31 -9.05
C LEU A 12 17.22 2.13 -8.63
N LEU A 13 16.91 1.46 -7.52
CA LEU A 13 17.71 0.36 -6.98
C LEU A 13 17.58 -0.91 -7.85
N TRP A 14 16.39 -1.15 -8.41
CA TRP A 14 16.11 -2.23 -9.36
C TRP A 14 16.01 -1.75 -10.82
N TRP A 15 16.74 -0.69 -11.16
CA TRP A 15 16.70 -0.12 -12.51
C TRP A 15 17.18 -1.14 -13.55
N ARG A 16 16.23 -1.59 -14.39
CA ARG A 16 16.48 -2.38 -15.61
C ARG A 16 17.16 -3.74 -15.35
N SER A 17 16.51 -4.63 -14.60
CA SER A 17 16.93 -6.05 -14.54
C SER A 17 16.60 -6.74 -15.86
N ASP A 18 17.62 -7.07 -16.64
CA ASP A 18 17.46 -7.62 -17.99
C ASP A 18 17.06 -9.12 -17.94
N VAL A 19 16.21 -9.61 -18.83
CA VAL A 19 15.52 -10.91 -18.69
C VAL A 19 16.44 -12.12 -19.04
N HIS A 20 17.70 -11.85 -19.38
CA HIS A 20 18.58 -12.85 -19.99
C HIS A 20 19.48 -13.62 -19.02
N SER A 21 19.54 -13.26 -17.73
CA SER A 21 20.39 -13.95 -16.75
C SER A 21 19.60 -14.52 -15.56
N PRO A 22 19.96 -15.71 -15.04
CA PRO A 22 19.29 -16.30 -13.86
C PRO A 22 19.38 -15.44 -12.60
N LYS A 23 20.37 -14.52 -12.53
CA LYS A 23 20.47 -13.52 -11.46
C LYS A 23 19.31 -12.51 -11.49
N ASP A 24 18.77 -12.21 -12.66
CA ASP A 24 17.71 -11.22 -12.82
C ASP A 24 16.35 -11.75 -12.37
N MET A 25 16.09 -13.06 -12.50
CA MET A 25 14.90 -13.70 -11.92
C MET A 25 14.87 -13.58 -10.39
N GLN A 26 16.03 -13.72 -9.74
CA GLN A 26 16.13 -13.55 -8.29
C GLN A 26 15.94 -12.08 -7.87
N ASN A 27 16.45 -11.14 -8.67
CA ASN A 27 16.22 -9.71 -8.44
C ASN A 27 14.72 -9.36 -8.55
N GLN A 28 14.00 -9.91 -9.53
CA GLN A 28 12.55 -9.69 -9.68
C GLN A 28 11.75 -10.28 -8.51
N ALA A 29 12.10 -11.49 -8.06
CA ALA A 29 11.46 -12.09 -6.88
C ALA A 29 11.72 -11.24 -5.61
N GLY A 30 12.95 -10.73 -5.44
CA GLY A 30 13.30 -9.81 -4.36
C GLY A 30 12.51 -8.50 -4.40
N LEU A 31 12.33 -7.93 -5.60
CA LEU A 31 11.51 -6.72 -5.80
C LEU A 31 10.05 -6.96 -5.38
N LEU A 32 9.43 -8.05 -5.87
CA LEU A 32 8.04 -8.38 -5.53
C LEU A 32 7.86 -8.63 -4.02
N PHE A 33 8.80 -9.33 -3.40
CA PHE A 33 8.80 -9.55 -1.95
C PHE A 33 8.90 -8.23 -1.18
N PHE A 34 9.79 -7.32 -1.60
CA PHE A 34 9.94 -6.02 -0.95
C PHE A 34 8.68 -5.16 -1.07
N ILE A 35 8.04 -5.14 -2.24
CA ILE A 35 6.77 -4.43 -2.46
C ILE A 35 5.69 -4.97 -1.52
N ALA A 36 5.55 -6.30 -1.41
CA ALA A 36 4.56 -6.93 -0.54
C ALA A 36 4.80 -6.58 0.95
N VAL A 37 6.05 -6.64 1.40
CA VAL A 37 6.43 -6.27 2.78
C VAL A 37 6.15 -4.80 3.05
N PHE A 38 6.55 -3.90 2.14
CA PHE A 38 6.31 -2.46 2.30
C PHE A 38 4.82 -2.14 2.47
N TRP A 39 3.96 -2.75 1.63
CA TRP A 39 2.52 -2.56 1.70
C TRP A 39 1.86 -3.23 2.91
N ALA A 40 2.43 -4.30 3.46
CA ALA A 40 1.97 -4.92 4.70
C ALA A 40 2.31 -4.06 5.93
N PHE A 41 3.49 -3.43 5.97
CA PHE A 41 3.92 -2.62 7.11
C PHE A 41 3.25 -1.25 7.15
N PHE A 42 2.94 -0.64 6.00
CA PHE A 42 2.34 0.70 5.93
C PHE A 42 1.06 0.88 6.77
N PRO A 43 0.02 0.03 6.65
CA PRO A 43 -1.18 0.12 7.47
C PRO A 43 -0.90 -0.19 8.95
N VAL A 44 0.01 -1.12 9.27
CA VAL A 44 0.39 -1.43 10.66
C VAL A 44 0.95 -0.20 11.37
N PHE A 45 1.86 0.54 10.72
CA PHE A 45 2.37 1.79 11.27
C PHE A 45 1.25 2.82 11.44
N THR A 46 0.37 2.96 10.45
CA THR A 46 -0.75 3.89 10.51
C THR A 46 -1.69 3.57 11.69
N ILE A 47 -2.00 2.30 11.92
CA ILE A 47 -2.83 1.85 13.06
C ILE A 47 -2.15 2.18 14.39
N ILE A 48 -0.83 1.93 14.52
CA ILE A 48 -0.10 2.21 15.77
C ILE A 48 -0.18 3.70 16.16
N PHE A 49 -0.12 4.61 15.19
CA PHE A 49 -0.20 6.06 15.46
C PHE A 49 -1.64 6.56 15.62
N THR A 50 -2.60 5.96 14.91
CA THR A 50 -4.02 6.38 14.96
C THR A 50 -4.75 5.80 16.19
N PHE A 51 -4.39 4.60 16.65
CA PHE A 51 -5.07 3.91 17.74
C PHE A 51 -5.09 4.67 19.09
N PRO A 52 -4.01 5.36 19.52
CA PRO A 52 -4.04 6.19 20.73
C PRO A 52 -4.99 7.39 20.60
N GLN A 53 -5.05 7.99 19.40
CA GLN A 53 -5.95 9.13 19.13
C GLN A 53 -7.42 8.67 19.13
N GLU A 54 -7.72 7.53 18.51
CA GLU A 54 -9.06 6.95 18.53
C GLU A 54 -9.49 6.57 19.95
N ARG A 55 -8.61 5.98 20.76
CA ARG A 55 -8.92 5.68 22.17
C ARG A 55 -9.27 6.93 22.98
N ALA A 56 -8.57 8.04 22.76
CA ALA A 56 -8.86 9.30 23.43
C ALA A 56 -10.21 9.89 22.97
N MET A 57 -10.55 9.73 21.70
CA MET A 57 -11.80 10.20 21.10
C MET A 57 -12.99 9.36 21.58
N LEU A 58 -12.87 8.02 21.59
CA LEU A 58 -13.86 7.07 22.12
C LEU A 58 -14.23 7.36 23.58
N LYS A 59 -13.26 7.75 24.40
CA LYS A 59 -13.50 8.10 25.82
C LYS A 59 -14.26 9.41 25.98
N LYS A 60 -14.09 10.36 25.05
CA LYS A 60 -14.84 11.63 24.98
C LYS A 60 -16.25 11.44 24.42
N GLU A 61 -16.42 10.64 23.37
CA GLU A 61 -17.72 10.41 22.74
C GLU A 61 -18.66 9.56 23.60
N ARG A 62 -18.14 8.58 24.35
CA ARG A 62 -18.93 7.83 25.34
C ARG A 62 -19.48 8.73 26.46
N ALA A 63 -18.87 9.89 26.71
CA ALA A 63 -19.35 10.88 27.67
C ALA A 63 -20.34 11.89 27.06
N ALA A 64 -20.45 11.95 25.73
CA ALA A 64 -21.28 12.94 25.03
C ALA A 64 -22.67 12.42 24.63
N ASP A 65 -22.92 11.10 24.65
CA ASP A 65 -24.18 10.40 24.31
C ASP A 65 -24.90 10.90 23.03
N MET A 66 -24.16 11.61 22.16
CA MET A 66 -24.68 12.33 21.02
C MET A 66 -23.86 11.97 19.78
N TYR A 67 -24.58 11.47 18.79
CA TYR A 67 -24.15 10.99 17.47
C TYR A 67 -23.51 9.59 17.43
N LYS A 68 -24.12 8.73 16.59
CA LYS A 68 -23.70 7.36 16.32
C LYS A 68 -22.26 7.36 15.80
N LEU A 69 -21.32 6.95 16.66
CA LEU A 69 -19.92 6.67 16.36
C LEU A 69 -19.74 5.94 15.00
N SER A 70 -20.67 5.04 14.67
CA SER A 70 -20.68 4.27 13.44
C SER A 70 -20.86 5.11 12.17
N ALA A 71 -21.64 6.19 12.20
CA ALA A 71 -21.85 7.04 11.02
C ALA A 71 -20.59 7.86 10.68
N TYR A 72 -19.88 8.35 11.70
CA TYR A 72 -18.61 9.06 11.51
C TYR A 72 -17.49 8.12 11.04
N PHE A 73 -17.42 6.91 11.62
CA PHE A 73 -16.48 5.88 11.17
C PHE A 73 -16.72 5.50 9.70
N ILE A 74 -17.96 5.23 9.31
CA ILE A 74 -18.28 4.85 7.92
C ILE A 74 -17.96 5.99 6.94
N ALA A 75 -18.30 7.24 7.28
CA ALA A 75 -17.99 8.38 6.42
C ALA A 75 -16.48 8.59 6.24
N ARG A 76 -15.70 8.36 7.30
CA ARG A 76 -14.24 8.49 7.27
C ARG A 76 -13.59 7.35 6.51
N THR A 77 -13.95 6.10 6.80
CA THR A 77 -13.46 4.92 6.07
C THR A 77 -13.78 5.02 4.57
N THR A 78 -14.97 5.50 4.21
CA THR A 78 -15.35 5.68 2.79
C THR A 78 -14.50 6.74 2.09
N SER A 79 -14.02 7.74 2.83
CA SER A 79 -13.15 8.81 2.29
C SER A 79 -11.69 8.37 2.19
N ASP A 80 -11.24 7.47 3.07
CA ASP A 80 -9.85 6.99 3.11
C ASP A 80 -9.59 5.86 2.08
N ILE A 81 -10.58 4.98 1.81
CA ILE A 81 -10.51 3.91 0.79
C ILE A 81 -10.00 4.37 -0.59
N PRO A 82 -10.54 5.45 -1.22
CA PRO A 82 -10.08 5.87 -2.55
C PRO A 82 -8.63 6.38 -2.53
N LEU A 83 -8.20 7.03 -1.44
CA LEU A 83 -6.81 7.45 -1.26
C LEU A 83 -5.89 6.23 -1.12
N ASP A 84 -6.29 5.25 -0.32
CA ASP A 84 -5.56 4.00 -0.12
C ASP A 84 -5.48 3.14 -1.38
N LEU A 85 -6.35 3.36 -2.38
CA LEU A 85 -6.30 2.70 -3.68
C LEU A 85 -5.36 3.41 -4.67
N ILE A 86 -5.38 4.74 -4.70
CA ILE A 86 -4.65 5.55 -5.69
C ILE A 86 -3.14 5.57 -5.39
N LEU A 87 -2.75 5.65 -4.11
CA LEU A 87 -1.34 5.67 -3.71
C LEU A 87 -0.55 4.41 -4.15
N PRO A 88 -1.04 3.17 -3.92
CA PRO A 88 -0.40 1.95 -4.40
C PRO A 88 -0.36 1.85 -5.91
N LEU A 89 -1.40 2.34 -6.58
CA LEU A 89 -1.48 2.31 -8.04
C LEU A 89 -0.37 3.18 -8.65
N ILE A 90 -0.16 4.39 -8.13
CA ILE A 90 0.93 5.28 -8.58
C ILE A 90 2.30 4.66 -8.26
N PHE A 91 2.46 4.08 -7.06
CA PHE A 91 3.70 3.40 -6.66
C PHE A 91 4.04 2.23 -7.59
N LEU A 92 3.06 1.35 -7.85
CA LEU A 92 3.22 0.22 -8.76
C LEU A 92 3.54 0.70 -10.18
N LEU A 93 2.87 1.73 -10.67
CA LEU A 93 3.10 2.25 -12.02
C LEU A 93 4.54 2.74 -12.18
N ILE A 94 5.07 3.48 -11.21
CA ILE A 94 6.48 3.94 -11.21
C ILE A 94 7.44 2.75 -11.16
N VAL A 95 7.28 1.86 -10.19
CA VAL A 95 8.21 0.73 -9.99
C VAL A 95 8.17 -0.26 -11.16
N TYR A 96 6.99 -0.51 -11.73
CA TYR A 96 6.81 -1.44 -12.84
C TYR A 96 7.48 -0.92 -14.14
N PHE A 97 7.31 0.37 -14.45
CA PHE A 97 7.99 1.00 -15.59
C PHE A 97 9.50 1.11 -15.38
N MET A 98 9.99 1.38 -14.16
CA MET A 98 11.43 1.51 -13.87
C MET A 98 12.16 0.16 -13.75
N ALA A 99 11.49 -0.87 -13.23
CA ALA A 99 12.06 -2.21 -13.11
C ALA A 99 12.14 -2.97 -14.44
N GLY A 100 11.41 -2.53 -15.48
CA GLY A 100 11.40 -3.17 -16.78
C GLY A 100 10.79 -4.58 -16.77
N LEU A 101 9.77 -4.80 -15.93
CA LEU A 101 9.06 -6.08 -15.88
C LEU A 101 8.38 -6.40 -17.21
N LEU A 102 8.09 -7.68 -17.45
CA LEU A 102 7.33 -8.17 -18.61
C LEU A 102 6.07 -7.33 -18.81
N LEU A 103 6.03 -6.52 -19.88
CA LEU A 103 4.92 -5.63 -20.29
C LEU A 103 3.69 -6.41 -20.78
N THR A 104 3.37 -7.53 -20.15
CA THR A 104 2.16 -8.31 -20.41
C THR A 104 1.04 -7.78 -19.51
N ALA A 105 -0.07 -7.37 -20.12
CA ALA A 105 -1.24 -6.84 -19.40
C ALA A 105 -1.71 -7.77 -18.26
N GLN A 106 -1.61 -9.09 -18.45
CA GLN A 106 -1.98 -10.07 -17.43
C GLN A 106 -1.11 -10.01 -16.17
N ALA A 107 0.21 -9.82 -16.33
CA ALA A 107 1.13 -9.74 -15.19
C ALA A 107 0.92 -8.45 -14.40
N PHE A 108 0.65 -7.33 -15.09
CA PHE A 108 0.31 -6.06 -14.47
C PHE A 108 -1.01 -6.13 -13.69
N PHE A 109 -2.06 -6.73 -14.27
CA PHE A 109 -3.34 -6.89 -13.57
C PHE A 109 -3.22 -7.81 -12.35
N LEU A 110 -2.42 -8.88 -12.43
CA LEU A 110 -2.16 -9.77 -11.30
C LEU A 110 -1.41 -9.06 -10.17
N THR A 111 -0.34 -8.32 -10.45
CA THR A 111 0.40 -7.58 -9.42
C THR A 111 -0.46 -6.48 -8.79
N MET A 112 -1.27 -5.79 -9.58
CA MET A 112 -2.25 -4.82 -9.09
C MET A 112 -3.29 -5.47 -8.18
N LEU A 113 -3.84 -6.62 -8.56
CA LEU A 113 -4.82 -7.35 -7.75
C LEU A 113 -4.21 -7.84 -6.43
N ILE A 114 -2.99 -8.38 -6.46
CA ILE A 114 -2.29 -8.86 -5.25
C ILE A 114 -2.05 -7.71 -4.27
N VAL A 115 -1.56 -6.57 -4.75
CA VAL A 115 -1.33 -5.40 -3.88
C VAL A 115 -2.64 -4.88 -3.31
N PHE A 116 -3.70 -4.81 -4.12
CA PHE A 116 -5.02 -4.44 -3.62
C PHE A 116 -5.52 -5.38 -2.53
N LEU A 117 -5.37 -6.70 -2.73
CA LEU A 117 -5.78 -7.70 -1.76
C LEU A 117 -4.95 -7.63 -0.48
N CYS A 118 -3.64 -7.35 -0.57
CA CYS A 118 -2.79 -7.08 0.59
C CYS A 118 -3.24 -5.86 1.39
N ILE A 119 -3.63 -4.77 0.72
CA ILE A 119 -4.09 -3.55 1.40
C ILE A 119 -5.39 -3.82 2.15
N VAL A 120 -6.38 -4.44 1.48
CA VAL A 120 -7.65 -4.81 2.13
C VAL A 120 -7.42 -5.77 3.29
N ALA A 121 -6.57 -6.78 3.12
CA ALA A 121 -6.26 -7.74 4.17
C ALA A 121 -5.53 -7.11 5.37
N ALA A 122 -4.73 -6.07 5.15
CA ALA A 122 -4.00 -5.39 6.22
C ALA A 122 -4.81 -4.27 6.90
N GLN A 123 -5.94 -3.88 6.31
CA GLN A 123 -6.92 -2.97 6.93
C GLN A 123 -7.94 -3.70 7.82
N LEU A 124 -8.12 -5.01 7.63
CA LEU A 124 -8.97 -5.90 8.43
C LEU A 124 -8.25 -6.41 9.68
#